data_AF-A0A817KGX9-F1
#
_entry.id   AF-A0A817KGX9-F1
#
_cell.length_a   1.000
_cell.length_b   1.000
_cell.length_c   1.000
_cell.angle_alpha   90.00
_cell.angle_beta   90.00
_cell.angle_gamma   90.00
#
_symmetry.space_group_name_H-M   'P 1'
#
loop_
_entity.id
_entity.type
_entity.pdbx_description
1 polymer ?
#
loop_
_entity_poly.entity_id
_entity_poly.type
_entity_poly.pdbx_seq_one_letter_code
_entity_poly.pdbx_strand_id
1 'polypeptide(L)'
;MDPATTAVINYLEQRAEIDRVHVKDKSTCSLDAFLRWEEKNECELPDDLKKFYTMSDGLEVRWSIKTGNAIPTFIGKMYINSLNDLTRITSSGSKQTAVDELNDFAENGMSSFNSKSFYGFENILDTPRFNSCAWYIFELDPCDGQGRVCLVYSPVRTLTGMEEAIDGWITTNILLEKFKHRHEKQKQLGQTTAPELDPYMVGVLDLGGASTQVTFTYKRNISDEPVPEEYTTNITLFDTVYNPYAHSYLCWGKNEASKRHRARLLNAVLNVNSKYLPTSTSFPIRDPCLVRGITDSVTPASLFRSPCTANEKRQFNNNPNITLSFIGAGNPDECRQRLISLFDTKRNDKTVNCSFKQEYCTFDYAFQPKLPETIRFIGLSGYYYVFDNLAFGMSKPPASKSERYKIKDFSDEEIKRRLYNVCLTDYETLYKQEAMTPANVQHKRALCFDAWYVWLLLTYGIGFTEDGLKRVSFAKSFPTGKVGWTLGYMINQTNYIPAEYLEKRIKKGVFIGWITISLIVALITLIFLILTCRTYARHLYQKQTSHIATENKDGYSRPHEQSVA
;
A
#
# COMPACT_ATOMS: atom_id res chain seq x y z
N MET A 1 32.65 0.68 -11.43
CA MET A 1 32.17 -0.58 -10.81
C MET A 1 31.23 -0.24 -9.67
N ASP A 2 30.19 -1.03 -9.48
CA ASP A 2 29.24 -0.86 -8.38
C ASP A 2 29.86 -1.31 -7.04
N PRO A 3 29.31 -0.85 -5.89
CA PRO A 3 29.83 -1.17 -4.56
C PRO A 3 29.83 -2.67 -4.22
N ALA A 4 28.87 -3.44 -4.74
CA ALA A 4 28.75 -4.86 -4.43
C ALA A 4 29.83 -5.67 -5.17
N THR A 5 30.05 -5.39 -6.46
CA THR A 5 31.17 -5.96 -7.23
C THR A 5 32.50 -5.63 -6.58
N THR A 6 32.66 -4.38 -6.13
CA THR A 6 33.89 -3.94 -5.42
C THR A 6 34.09 -4.70 -4.10
N ALA A 7 33.01 -4.96 -3.34
CA ALA A 7 33.08 -5.72 -2.11
C ALA A 7 33.49 -7.19 -2.34
N VAL A 8 32.97 -7.82 -3.41
CA VAL A 8 33.34 -9.19 -3.79
C VAL A 8 34.81 -9.28 -4.20
N ILE A 9 35.30 -8.32 -5.00
CA ILE A 9 36.71 -8.26 -5.39
C ILE A 9 37.60 -8.11 -4.15
N ASN A 10 37.31 -7.13 -3.30
CA ASN A 10 38.07 -6.90 -2.07
C ASN A 10 38.07 -8.14 -1.15
N TYR A 11 36.94 -8.84 -1.05
CA TYR A 11 36.85 -10.07 -0.27
C TYR A 11 37.75 -11.18 -0.84
N LEU A 12 37.82 -11.34 -2.17
CA LEU A 12 38.69 -12.32 -2.82
C LEU A 12 40.17 -11.94 -2.67
N GLU A 13 40.52 -10.67 -2.85
CA GLU A 13 41.91 -10.18 -2.72
C GLU A 13 42.46 -10.31 -1.29
N GLN A 14 41.59 -10.31 -0.27
CA GLN A 14 41.99 -10.48 1.13
C GLN A 14 42.30 -11.94 1.52
N ARG A 15 42.01 -12.93 0.66
CA ARG A 15 42.26 -14.34 0.96
C ARG A 15 43.71 -14.71 0.68
N ALA A 16 44.37 -15.32 1.68
CA ALA A 16 45.79 -15.67 1.60
C ALA A 16 46.12 -16.66 0.47
N GLU A 17 45.13 -17.49 0.12
CA GLU A 17 45.20 -18.54 -0.90
C GLU A 17 45.03 -18.01 -2.32
N ILE A 18 44.45 -16.82 -2.50
CA ILE A 18 44.23 -16.19 -3.80
C ILE A 18 45.51 -15.47 -4.26
N ASP A 19 45.87 -15.69 -5.52
CA ASP A 19 47.06 -15.10 -6.14
C ASP A 19 46.70 -13.87 -6.99
N ARG A 20 45.71 -14.01 -7.88
CA ARG A 20 45.26 -12.92 -8.74
C ARG A 20 43.75 -12.95 -8.90
N VAL A 21 43.14 -11.77 -8.89
CA VAL A 21 41.75 -11.55 -9.29
C VAL A 21 41.76 -10.75 -10.59
N HIS A 22 41.04 -11.21 -11.60
CA HIS A 22 40.92 -10.56 -12.90
C HIS A 22 39.45 -10.25 -13.15
N VAL A 23 39.14 -8.98 -13.34
CA VAL A 23 37.81 -8.52 -13.72
C VAL A 23 37.85 -8.10 -15.17
N LYS A 24 36.96 -8.65 -15.99
CA LYS A 24 36.84 -8.24 -17.37
C LYS A 24 35.96 -6.99 -17.44
N ASP A 25 36.52 -5.88 -17.89
CA ASP A 25 35.74 -4.68 -18.16
C ASP A 25 34.75 -4.94 -19.29
N LYS A 26 33.47 -4.64 -19.01
CA LYS A 26 32.39 -4.67 -20.00
C LYS A 26 31.82 -3.26 -20.17
N SER A 27 31.40 -2.94 -21.40
CA SER A 27 30.76 -1.67 -21.77
C SER A 27 29.45 -1.45 -21.00
N THR A 28 28.84 -0.27 -21.07
CA THR A 28 27.52 0.01 -20.48
C THR A 28 26.40 -0.19 -21.50
N CYS A 29 25.20 -0.58 -21.06
CA CYS A 29 24.01 -0.61 -21.92
C CYS A 29 23.32 0.77 -21.98
N SER A 30 22.79 1.12 -23.15
CA SER A 30 21.98 2.33 -23.36
C SER A 30 20.47 2.05 -23.19
N LEU A 31 19.65 3.10 -23.07
CA LEU A 31 18.20 2.97 -23.02
C LEU A 31 17.64 2.23 -24.25
N ASP A 32 18.17 2.53 -25.44
CA ASP A 32 17.78 1.85 -26.68
C ASP A 32 18.09 0.34 -26.65
N ALA A 33 19.16 -0.07 -25.95
CA ALA A 33 19.49 -1.48 -25.79
C ALA A 33 18.45 -2.20 -24.92
N PHE A 34 17.95 -1.54 -23.86
CA PHE A 34 16.85 -2.08 -23.05
C PHE A 34 15.57 -2.20 -23.87
N LEU A 35 15.17 -1.14 -24.57
CA LEU A 35 13.94 -1.17 -25.38
C LEU A 35 13.95 -2.29 -26.42
N ARG A 36 15.08 -2.47 -27.13
CA ARG A 36 15.23 -3.57 -28.10
C ARG A 36 15.19 -4.94 -27.43
N TRP A 37 15.79 -5.07 -26.25
CA TRP A 37 15.77 -6.32 -25.51
C TRP A 37 14.37 -6.64 -24.98
N GLU A 38 13.64 -5.66 -24.47
CA GLU A 38 12.28 -5.79 -23.94
C GLU A 38 11.28 -6.12 -25.04
N GLU A 39 11.41 -5.47 -26.20
CA GLU A 39 10.64 -5.79 -27.42
C GLU A 39 10.90 -7.23 -27.85
N LYS A 40 12.17 -7.67 -27.87
CA LYS A 40 12.54 -9.05 -28.25
C LYS A 40 12.01 -10.11 -27.29
N ASN A 41 11.93 -9.83 -25.99
CA ASN A 41 11.58 -10.81 -24.96
C ASN A 41 10.13 -10.69 -24.45
N GLU A 42 9.36 -9.76 -25.03
CA GLU A 42 7.96 -9.47 -24.68
C GLU A 42 7.76 -9.28 -23.17
N CYS A 43 8.70 -8.61 -22.51
CA CYS A 43 8.65 -8.33 -21.08
C CYS A 43 9.53 -7.14 -20.71
N GLU A 44 9.20 -6.49 -19.59
CA GLU A 44 10.01 -5.41 -19.05
C GLU A 44 11.16 -5.99 -18.22
N LEU A 45 12.38 -5.48 -18.43
CA LEU A 45 13.52 -5.84 -17.60
C LEU A 45 13.36 -5.14 -16.23
N PRO A 46 13.51 -5.85 -15.09
CA PRO A 46 13.43 -5.23 -13.78
C PRO A 46 14.36 -4.02 -13.64
N ASP A 47 13.89 -2.97 -12.96
CA ASP A 47 14.63 -1.71 -12.83
C ASP A 47 16.02 -1.89 -12.20
N ASP A 48 16.17 -2.84 -11.27
CA ASP A 48 17.47 -3.11 -10.65
C ASP A 48 18.44 -3.78 -11.62
N LEU A 49 17.96 -4.64 -12.53
CA LEU A 49 18.78 -5.13 -13.64
C LEU A 49 19.10 -4.03 -14.63
N LYS A 50 18.13 -3.18 -15.00
CA LYS A 50 18.40 -2.01 -15.87
C LYS A 50 19.50 -1.12 -15.29
N LYS A 51 19.46 -0.85 -13.98
CA LYS A 51 20.52 -0.09 -13.28
C LYS A 51 21.86 -0.81 -13.36
N PHE A 52 21.91 -2.11 -13.08
CA PHE A 52 23.13 -2.92 -13.20
C PHE A 52 23.71 -2.85 -14.61
N TYR A 53 22.90 -3.12 -15.65
CA TYR A 53 23.33 -3.09 -17.05
C TYR A 53 23.71 -1.69 -17.55
N THR A 54 23.14 -0.63 -16.96
CA THR A 54 23.58 0.76 -17.21
C THR A 54 24.99 1.01 -16.65
N MET A 55 25.38 0.29 -15.59
CA MET A 55 26.73 0.39 -15.01
C MET A 55 27.72 -0.55 -15.69
N SER A 56 27.32 -1.75 -16.10
CA SER A 56 28.15 -2.72 -16.81
C SER A 56 27.32 -3.80 -17.53
N ASP A 57 27.67 -4.11 -18.78
CA ASP A 57 26.98 -5.05 -19.67
C ASP A 57 27.29 -6.51 -19.31
N GLY A 58 26.87 -6.92 -18.11
CA GLY A 58 27.24 -8.18 -17.48
C GLY A 58 28.49 -8.05 -16.61
N LEU A 59 28.93 -9.17 -16.05
CA LEU A 59 30.09 -9.22 -15.14
C LEU A 59 30.89 -10.48 -15.42
N GLU A 60 32.22 -10.39 -15.35
CA GLU A 60 33.07 -11.58 -15.33
C GLU A 60 34.26 -11.33 -14.39
N VAL A 61 34.26 -12.05 -13.28
CA VAL A 61 35.35 -12.06 -12.30
C VAL A 61 35.97 -13.45 -12.30
N ARG A 62 37.27 -13.54 -12.53
CA ARG A 62 38.04 -14.79 -12.43
C ARG A 62 39.10 -14.65 -11.35
N TRP A 63 39.37 -15.71 -10.60
CA TRP A 63 40.47 -15.71 -9.64
C TRP A 63 41.31 -16.98 -9.72
N SER A 64 42.62 -16.81 -9.51
CA SER A 64 43.59 -17.88 -9.39
C SER A 64 43.98 -18.09 -7.93
N ILE A 65 44.35 -19.32 -7.60
CA ILE A 65 44.97 -19.63 -6.31
C ILE A 65 46.48 -19.75 -6.49
N LYS A 66 47.22 -19.59 -5.40
CA LYS A 66 48.68 -19.80 -5.36
C LYS A 66 48.98 -21.27 -5.60
N THR A 67 49.30 -21.61 -6.83
CA THR A 67 50.00 -22.84 -7.17
C THR A 67 51.46 -22.46 -7.41
N GLY A 68 52.43 -23.27 -6.99
CA GLY A 68 53.87 -22.96 -7.12
C GLY A 68 54.39 -22.84 -8.58
N ASN A 69 53.50 -22.67 -9.55
CA ASN A 69 53.77 -22.54 -10.97
C ASN A 69 53.85 -21.06 -11.37
N ALA A 70 54.69 -20.74 -12.36
CA ALA A 70 54.87 -19.37 -12.85
C ALA A 70 53.65 -18.79 -13.61
N ILE A 71 52.71 -19.64 -14.05
CA ILE A 71 51.52 -19.25 -14.80
C ILE A 71 50.29 -19.36 -13.89
N PRO A 72 49.55 -18.26 -13.65
CA PRO A 72 48.35 -18.29 -12.83
C PRO A 72 47.28 -19.19 -13.47
N THR A 73 46.84 -20.21 -12.74
CA THR A 73 45.69 -21.03 -13.14
C THR A 73 44.44 -20.48 -12.48
N PHE A 74 43.53 -19.92 -13.27
CA PHE A 74 42.25 -19.42 -12.78
C PHE A 74 41.32 -20.59 -12.50
N ILE A 75 40.88 -20.74 -11.25
CA ILE A 75 40.09 -21.89 -10.80
C ILE A 75 38.67 -21.47 -10.43
N GLY A 76 38.46 -20.20 -10.10
CA GLY A 76 37.15 -19.65 -9.83
C GLY A 76 36.71 -18.62 -10.86
N LYS A 77 35.41 -18.60 -11.10
CA LYS A 77 34.74 -17.73 -12.07
C LYS A 77 33.37 -17.35 -11.50
N MET A 78 33.06 -16.07 -11.51
CA MET A 78 31.72 -15.52 -11.33
C MET A 78 31.36 -14.81 -12.63
N TYR A 79 30.24 -15.18 -13.22
CA TYR A 79 29.84 -14.67 -14.53
C TYR A 79 28.38 -14.23 -14.52
N ILE A 80 28.11 -13.10 -15.17
CA ILE A 80 26.78 -12.60 -15.47
C ILE A 80 26.77 -12.26 -16.96
N ASN A 81 25.80 -12.87 -17.67
CA ASN A 81 25.54 -12.68 -19.09
C ASN A 81 25.45 -11.20 -19.45
N SER A 82 25.91 -10.87 -20.67
CA SER A 82 25.60 -9.57 -21.28
C SER A 82 24.08 -9.43 -21.46
N LEU A 83 23.58 -8.21 -21.65
CA LEU A 83 22.17 -7.98 -21.92
C LEU A 83 21.72 -8.74 -23.18
N ASN A 84 22.58 -8.83 -24.20
CA ASN A 84 22.27 -9.57 -25.43
C ASN A 84 22.17 -11.09 -25.22
N ASP A 85 22.97 -11.62 -24.28
CA ASP A 85 23.00 -13.04 -23.93
C ASP A 85 22.03 -13.39 -22.79
N LEU A 86 21.40 -12.38 -22.17
CA LEU A 86 20.38 -12.57 -21.15
C LEU A 86 19.14 -13.19 -21.80
N THR A 87 18.97 -14.50 -21.61
CA THR A 87 17.85 -15.23 -22.20
C THR A 87 16.74 -15.47 -21.17
N ARG A 88 15.51 -15.19 -21.59
CA ARG A 88 14.32 -15.64 -20.85
C ARG A 88 14.14 -17.14 -21.04
N ILE A 89 13.99 -17.84 -19.91
CA ILE A 89 13.57 -19.24 -19.88
C ILE A 89 12.04 -19.25 -19.97
N THR A 90 11.52 -19.76 -21.08
CA THR A 90 10.08 -19.90 -21.34
C THR A 90 9.69 -21.38 -21.41
N SER A 91 8.44 -21.70 -21.05
CA SER A 91 7.90 -23.07 -21.10
C SER A 91 7.44 -23.49 -22.50
N SER A 92 8.05 -22.96 -23.55
CA SER A 92 7.67 -23.29 -24.93
C SER A 92 8.91 -23.67 -25.73
N GLY A 93 8.93 -24.89 -26.25
CA GLY A 93 10.02 -25.41 -27.08
C GLY A 93 11.08 -26.20 -26.30
N SER A 94 12.31 -26.28 -26.83
CA SER A 94 13.42 -27.09 -26.31
C SER A 94 13.93 -26.73 -24.91
N LYS A 95 13.33 -25.71 -24.26
CA LYS A 95 13.71 -25.19 -22.93
C LYS A 95 12.68 -25.51 -21.82
N GLN A 96 11.62 -26.29 -22.12
CA GLN A 96 10.65 -26.79 -21.13
C GLN A 96 11.34 -27.56 -19.99
N THR A 97 12.34 -28.38 -20.35
CA THR A 97 13.14 -29.17 -19.41
C THR A 97 13.81 -28.33 -18.32
N ALA A 98 14.15 -27.07 -18.60
CA ALA A 98 14.77 -26.18 -17.61
C ALA A 98 13.80 -25.71 -16.52
N VAL A 99 12.52 -25.50 -16.87
CA VAL A 99 11.47 -25.13 -15.89
C VAL A 99 11.09 -26.35 -15.05
N ASP A 100 11.03 -27.52 -15.68
CA ASP A 100 10.77 -28.79 -15.00
C ASP A 100 11.92 -29.14 -14.03
N GLU A 101 13.18 -29.00 -14.45
CA GLU A 101 14.37 -29.13 -13.59
C GLU A 101 14.35 -28.17 -12.40
N LEU A 102 13.96 -26.90 -12.61
CA LEU A 102 13.84 -25.90 -11.54
C LEU A 102 12.77 -26.29 -10.52
N ASN A 103 11.63 -26.80 -10.99
CA ASN A 103 10.55 -27.29 -10.12
C ASN A 103 10.97 -28.55 -9.36
N ASP A 104 11.63 -29.50 -10.01
CA ASP A 104 12.18 -30.71 -9.37
C ASP A 104 13.25 -30.37 -8.32
N PHE A 105 14.08 -29.36 -8.58
CA PHE A 105 15.08 -28.90 -7.61
C PHE A 105 14.45 -28.16 -6.43
N ALA A 106 13.39 -27.38 -6.65
CA ALA A 106 12.62 -26.73 -5.59
C ALA A 106 11.89 -27.75 -4.72
N GLU A 107 11.38 -28.84 -5.30
CA GLU A 107 10.71 -29.93 -4.60
C GLU A 107 11.70 -30.81 -3.81
N ASN A 108 12.90 -31.09 -4.36
CA ASN A 108 13.87 -32.02 -3.74
C ASN A 108 14.96 -31.34 -2.88
N GLY A 109 15.40 -30.12 -3.24
CA GLY A 109 16.55 -29.43 -2.64
C GLY A 109 16.28 -28.78 -1.29
N MET A 110 15.01 -28.48 -0.98
CA MET A 110 14.62 -27.86 0.29
C MET A 110 14.68 -28.82 1.49
N SER A 111 14.90 -30.12 1.25
CA SER A 111 15.13 -31.13 2.30
C SER A 111 16.47 -30.98 3.04
N SER A 112 17.42 -30.19 2.50
CA SER A 112 18.77 -30.03 3.08
C SER A 112 19.01 -28.70 3.81
N PHE A 113 18.15 -27.70 3.63
CA PHE A 113 18.17 -26.48 4.42
C PHE A 113 17.23 -26.64 5.61
N ASN A 114 17.80 -27.00 6.76
CA ASN A 114 17.16 -26.85 8.07
C ASN A 114 16.90 -25.36 8.32
N SER A 115 15.86 -24.80 7.69
CA SER A 115 15.18 -23.64 8.25
C SER A 115 14.55 -24.13 9.56
N LYS A 116 15.15 -23.76 10.69
CA LYS A 116 14.47 -23.88 11.97
C LYS A 116 13.15 -23.12 11.81
N SER A 117 12.07 -23.89 11.86
CA SER A 117 10.68 -23.45 11.92
C SER A 117 10.52 -22.20 12.78
N PHE A 118 10.26 -21.07 12.14
CA PHE A 118 9.54 -19.97 12.76
C PHE A 118 8.09 -20.12 12.28
N TYR A 119 7.14 -20.04 13.21
CA TYR A 119 5.72 -20.43 13.09
C TYR A 119 5.43 -21.92 13.25
N GLY A 120 4.66 -22.24 14.29
CA GLY A 120 4.09 -23.57 14.56
C GLY A 120 2.99 -23.97 13.58
N PHE A 121 3.26 -23.84 12.28
CA PHE A 121 2.52 -24.50 11.21
C PHE A 121 3.43 -25.59 10.65
N GLU A 122 3.33 -26.80 11.21
CA GLU A 122 3.80 -27.97 10.49
C GLU A 122 2.89 -28.14 9.25
N ASN A 123 3.53 -28.03 8.08
CA ASN A 123 2.96 -28.21 6.74
C ASN A 123 2.12 -27.03 6.23
N ILE A 124 2.76 -26.13 5.48
CA ILE A 124 2.38 -25.54 4.17
C ILE A 124 3.33 -24.35 3.95
N LEU A 125 4.62 -24.64 3.72
CA LEU A 125 5.39 -23.82 2.77
C LEU A 125 5.40 -24.67 1.51
N ASP A 126 4.41 -24.45 0.64
CA ASP A 126 4.44 -25.07 -0.68
C ASP A 126 5.78 -24.71 -1.32
N THR A 127 6.53 -25.74 -1.71
CA THR A 127 7.74 -25.59 -2.52
C THR A 127 7.42 -24.68 -3.70
N PRO A 128 8.23 -23.64 -3.98
CA PRO A 128 7.89 -22.66 -5.00
C PRO A 128 7.74 -23.37 -6.35
N ARG A 129 6.52 -23.41 -6.88
CA ARG A 129 6.25 -23.91 -8.23
C ARG A 129 6.38 -22.76 -9.22
N PHE A 130 7.46 -22.79 -9.99
CA PHE A 130 7.72 -21.83 -11.03
C PHE A 130 6.85 -22.12 -12.24
N ASN A 131 5.93 -21.21 -12.52
CA ASN A 131 5.15 -21.16 -13.74
C ASN A 131 5.68 -20.01 -14.62
N SER A 132 6.29 -20.32 -15.75
CA SER A 132 6.80 -19.35 -16.76
C SER A 132 5.78 -18.29 -17.24
N CYS A 133 4.48 -18.52 -17.05
CA CYS A 133 3.42 -17.55 -17.36
C CYS A 133 3.21 -16.52 -16.24
N ALA A 134 3.56 -16.85 -14.99
CA ALA A 134 3.44 -15.97 -13.82
C ALA A 134 4.79 -15.44 -13.33
N TRP A 135 5.88 -16.05 -13.78
CA TRP A 135 7.24 -15.74 -13.40
C TRP A 135 8.10 -15.52 -14.64
N TYR A 136 8.92 -14.49 -14.58
CA TYR A 136 9.97 -14.25 -15.54
C TYR A 136 11.28 -14.80 -14.97
N ILE A 137 11.86 -15.74 -15.70
CA ILE A 137 13.09 -16.43 -15.31
C ILE A 137 14.15 -16.07 -16.35
N PHE A 138 15.24 -15.46 -15.93
CA PHE A 138 16.37 -15.12 -16.81
C PHE A 138 17.61 -15.88 -16.39
N GLU A 139 18.27 -16.51 -17.35
CA GLU A 139 19.56 -17.17 -17.11
C GLU A 139 20.67 -16.12 -17.03
N LEU A 140 21.22 -15.93 -15.83
CA LEU A 140 22.34 -15.01 -15.57
C LEU A 140 23.69 -15.67 -15.86
N ASP A 141 23.87 -16.94 -15.50
CA ASP A 141 25.10 -17.69 -15.71
C ASP A 141 24.78 -19.13 -16.14
N PRO A 142 25.25 -19.60 -17.32
CA PRO A 142 25.11 -20.99 -17.72
C PRO A 142 26.11 -21.95 -17.02
N CYS A 143 26.96 -21.44 -16.11
CA CYS A 143 27.95 -22.18 -15.32
C CYS A 143 28.71 -23.24 -16.13
N ASP A 144 29.14 -22.88 -17.35
CA ASP A 144 29.85 -23.74 -18.30
C ASP A 144 29.16 -25.12 -18.53
N GLY A 145 27.83 -25.15 -18.44
CA GLY A 145 26.99 -26.33 -18.66
C GLY A 145 26.85 -27.28 -17.46
N GLN A 146 27.48 -26.96 -16.32
CA GLN A 146 27.43 -27.79 -15.10
C GLN A 146 26.26 -27.41 -14.17
N GLY A 147 25.59 -26.29 -14.44
CA GLY A 147 24.51 -25.74 -13.64
C GLY A 147 23.99 -24.45 -14.26
N ARG A 148 23.07 -23.76 -13.58
CA ARG A 148 22.55 -22.47 -14.02
C ARG A 148 22.30 -21.56 -12.83
N VAL A 149 22.63 -20.28 -12.97
CA VAL A 149 22.18 -19.22 -12.05
C VAL A 149 21.10 -18.43 -12.77
N CYS A 150 19.92 -18.36 -12.17
CA CYS A 150 18.76 -17.68 -12.76
C CYS A 150 18.27 -16.53 -11.86
N LEU A 151 17.90 -15.41 -12.48
CA LEU A 151 17.03 -14.42 -11.83
C LEU A 151 15.58 -14.85 -12.01
N VAL A 152 14.87 -15.00 -10.91
CA VAL A 152 13.42 -15.29 -10.91
C VAL A 152 12.69 -14.09 -10.33
N TYR A 153 11.78 -13.48 -11.09
CA TYR A 153 10.92 -12.41 -10.60
C TYR A 153 9.48 -12.59 -11.10
N SER A 154 8.50 -12.13 -10.33
CA SER A 154 7.10 -12.07 -10.76
C SER A 154 6.66 -10.61 -10.84
N PRO A 155 5.95 -10.20 -11.91
CA PRO A 155 5.35 -8.86 -11.99
C PRO A 155 4.14 -8.73 -11.06
N VAL A 156 3.65 -9.85 -10.51
CA VAL A 156 2.49 -9.91 -9.63
C VAL A 156 2.91 -10.59 -8.34
N ARG A 157 2.74 -9.91 -7.21
CA ARG A 157 3.00 -10.49 -5.90
C ARG A 157 1.79 -10.39 -4.99
N THR A 158 1.69 -11.33 -4.07
CA THR A 158 0.76 -11.23 -2.95
C THR A 158 1.40 -10.35 -1.87
N LEU A 159 0.69 -9.32 -1.40
CA LEU A 159 1.13 -8.53 -0.26
C LEU A 159 0.93 -9.35 1.02
N THR A 160 1.87 -9.23 1.96
CA THR A 160 1.64 -9.68 3.31
C THR A 160 0.55 -8.82 3.97
N GLY A 161 -0.12 -9.37 4.98
CA GLY A 161 -1.12 -8.62 5.74
C GLY A 161 -0.54 -7.38 6.43
N MET A 162 0.73 -7.43 6.86
CA MET A 162 1.42 -6.28 7.43
C MET A 162 1.68 -5.19 6.39
N GLU A 163 2.12 -5.55 5.18
CA GLU A 163 2.32 -4.57 4.10
C GLU A 163 1.02 -3.87 3.75
N GLU A 164 -0.08 -4.61 3.55
CA GLU A 164 -1.40 -4.02 3.27
C GLU A 164 -1.84 -3.05 4.37
N ALA A 165 -1.64 -3.43 5.63
CA ALA A 165 -1.99 -2.63 6.80
C ALA A 165 -1.14 -1.34 6.90
N ILE A 166 0.17 -1.43 6.67
CA ILE A 166 1.10 -0.29 6.72
C ILE A 166 0.87 0.63 5.53
N ASP A 167 0.73 0.10 4.32
CA ASP A 167 0.52 0.87 3.10
C ASP A 167 -0.82 1.64 3.15
N GLY A 168 -1.87 1.05 3.72
CA GLY A 168 -3.13 1.74 4.00
C GLY A 168 -2.98 2.89 4.99
N TRP A 169 -2.14 2.71 6.03
CA TRP A 169 -1.81 3.74 7.00
C TRP A 169 -0.99 4.89 6.41
N ILE A 170 0.02 4.57 5.59
CA ILE A 170 0.84 5.53 4.85
C ILE A 170 -0.06 6.35 3.92
N THR A 171 -0.85 5.70 3.07
CA THR A 171 -1.79 6.35 2.14
C THR A 171 -2.67 7.37 2.87
N THR A 172 -3.34 6.92 3.93
CA THR A 172 -4.31 7.76 4.65
C THR A 172 -3.64 8.97 5.29
N ASN A 173 -2.48 8.78 5.94
CA ASN A 173 -1.77 9.88 6.59
C ASN A 173 -1.10 10.82 5.59
N ILE A 174 -0.71 10.37 4.39
CA ILE A 174 -0.25 11.22 3.28
C ILE A 174 -1.39 12.09 2.75
N LEU A 175 -2.54 11.49 2.45
CA LEU A 175 -3.70 12.21 1.90
C LEU A 175 -4.22 13.27 2.87
N LEU A 176 -4.00 13.09 4.17
CA LEU A 176 -4.31 14.05 5.23
C LEU A 176 -3.15 14.99 5.57
N GLU A 177 -2.06 14.98 4.79
CA GLU A 177 -0.85 15.78 4.94
C GLU A 177 -0.17 15.66 6.32
N LYS A 178 -0.35 14.54 7.01
CA LYS A 178 0.13 14.35 8.39
C LYS A 178 1.65 14.25 8.48
N PHE A 179 2.27 13.49 7.57
CA PHE A 179 3.71 13.27 7.61
C PHE A 179 4.52 14.55 7.37
N LYS A 180 4.09 15.40 6.42
CA LYS A 180 4.77 16.68 6.14
C LYS A 180 4.82 17.58 7.37
N HIS A 181 3.68 17.77 8.02
CA HIS A 181 3.59 18.57 9.24
C HIS A 181 4.38 17.95 10.40
N ARG A 182 4.40 16.61 10.49
CA ARG A 182 5.19 15.92 11.51
C ARG A 182 6.69 16.12 11.30
N HIS A 183 7.18 15.96 10.08
CA HIS A 183 8.57 16.21 9.72
C HIS A 183 9.01 17.63 10.10
N GLU A 184 8.23 18.65 9.72
CA GLU A 184 8.53 20.05 10.05
C GLU A 184 8.68 20.26 11.57
N LYS A 185 7.81 19.63 12.37
CA LYS A 185 7.88 19.68 13.84
C LYS A 185 9.10 18.93 14.39
N GLN A 186 9.43 17.76 13.85
CA GLN A 186 10.58 16.97 14.30
C GLN A 186 11.91 17.66 14.00
N LYS A 187 12.01 18.27 12.82
CA LYS A 187 13.16 19.11 12.45
C LYS A 187 13.37 20.27 13.40
N GLN A 188 12.30 20.93 13.86
CA GLN A 188 12.39 22.00 14.87
C GLN A 188 12.87 21.49 16.23
N LEU A 189 12.57 20.24 16.58
CA LEU A 189 12.97 19.60 17.85
C LEU A 189 14.36 18.95 17.77
N GLY A 190 14.97 18.86 16.59
CA GLY A 190 16.23 18.13 16.39
C GLY A 190 16.10 16.61 16.58
N GLN A 191 14.91 16.06 16.32
CA GLN A 191 14.60 14.64 16.51
C GLN A 191 14.35 13.96 15.16
N THR A 192 14.72 12.68 15.04
CA THR A 192 14.54 11.86 13.83
C THR A 192 13.52 10.74 14.02
N THR A 193 12.94 10.60 15.21
CA THR A 193 11.97 9.56 15.54
C THR A 193 10.66 10.21 15.96
N ALA A 194 9.54 9.72 15.41
CA ALA A 194 8.22 10.18 15.82
C ALA A 194 7.87 9.71 17.24
N PRO A 195 6.97 10.42 17.95
CA PRO A 195 6.49 9.94 19.24
C PRO A 195 5.79 8.59 19.07
N GLU A 196 6.02 7.67 20.02
CA GLU A 196 5.37 6.35 19.98
C GLU A 196 3.84 6.47 19.91
N LEU A 197 3.27 7.35 20.75
CA LEU A 197 1.88 7.79 20.68
C LEU A 197 1.80 9.18 20.05
N ASP A 198 1.23 9.27 18.85
CA ASP A 198 1.09 10.53 18.14
C ASP A 198 -0.38 10.84 17.79
N PRO A 199 -1.09 11.61 18.65
CA PRO A 199 -2.49 12.04 18.42
C PRO A 199 -2.73 12.81 17.10
N TYR A 200 -1.65 13.28 16.46
CA TYR A 200 -1.73 13.96 15.18
C TYR A 200 -1.92 13.00 14.00
N MET A 201 -1.35 11.80 14.12
CA MET A 201 -1.54 10.71 13.17
C MET A 201 -2.93 10.12 13.36
N VAL A 202 -3.43 9.46 12.32
CA VAL A 202 -4.68 8.69 12.39
C VAL A 202 -4.38 7.20 12.39
N GLY A 203 -5.19 6.44 13.14
CA GLY A 203 -5.27 5.00 12.96
C GLY A 203 -6.11 4.65 11.73
N VAL A 204 -5.84 3.50 11.13
CA VAL A 204 -6.53 3.01 9.93
C VAL A 204 -7.13 1.65 10.21
N LEU A 205 -8.36 1.46 9.76
CA LEU A 205 -9.05 0.18 9.73
C LEU A 205 -9.41 -0.12 8.28
N ASP A 206 -8.96 -1.26 7.74
CA ASP A 206 -9.33 -1.69 6.39
C ASP A 206 -10.15 -2.98 6.46
N LEU A 207 -11.18 -3.09 5.63
CA LEU A 207 -12.06 -4.26 5.58
C LEU A 207 -12.24 -4.70 4.13
N GLY A 208 -11.57 -5.80 3.80
CA GLY A 208 -11.71 -6.48 2.53
C GLY A 208 -12.75 -7.60 2.56
N GLY A 209 -12.74 -8.39 1.50
CA GLY A 209 -13.58 -9.59 1.39
C GLY A 209 -13.07 -10.75 2.26
N ALA A 210 -11.74 -10.90 2.37
CA ALA A 210 -11.11 -12.05 3.06
C ALA A 210 -10.39 -11.70 4.36
N SER A 211 -9.88 -10.48 4.50
CA SER A 211 -9.17 -9.99 5.69
C SER A 211 -9.69 -8.63 6.16
N THR A 212 -9.29 -8.25 7.37
CA THR A 212 -9.43 -6.88 7.90
C THR A 212 -8.17 -6.49 8.65
N GLN A 213 -7.75 -5.24 8.50
CA GLN A 213 -6.48 -4.72 8.99
C GLN A 213 -6.72 -3.61 10.01
N VAL A 214 -5.79 -3.48 10.96
CA VAL A 214 -5.76 -2.40 11.95
C VAL A 214 -4.33 -1.88 12.09
N THR A 215 -4.17 -0.56 11.99
CA THR A 215 -2.86 0.09 12.11
C THR A 215 -2.97 1.38 12.92
N PHE A 216 -2.13 1.58 13.94
CA PHE A 216 -2.11 2.82 14.74
C PHE A 216 -0.80 3.01 15.52
N THR A 217 -0.53 4.25 15.90
CA THR A 217 0.57 4.61 16.82
C THR A 217 0.13 4.37 18.26
N TYR A 218 0.98 3.81 19.11
CA TYR A 218 0.65 3.41 20.48
C TYR A 218 1.81 3.71 21.43
N LYS A 219 1.51 3.89 22.72
CA LYS A 219 2.56 4.11 23.74
C LYS A 219 2.98 2.77 24.34
N ARG A 220 4.29 2.52 24.48
CA ARG A 220 4.80 1.39 25.26
C ARG A 220 4.98 1.82 26.71
N ASN A 221 4.21 1.26 27.65
CA ASN A 221 4.52 1.40 29.08
C ASN A 221 5.20 0.13 29.60
N ILE A 222 6.07 0.29 30.60
CA ILE A 222 6.83 -0.83 31.20
C ILE A 222 5.90 -1.91 31.80
N SER A 223 4.72 -1.52 32.27
CA SER A 223 3.71 -2.43 32.82
C SER A 223 2.90 -3.16 31.75
N ASP A 224 2.91 -2.67 30.51
CA ASP A 224 2.16 -3.27 29.41
C ASP A 224 2.80 -4.57 28.97
N GLU A 225 2.03 -5.42 28.31
CA GLU A 225 2.56 -6.59 27.64
C GLU A 225 3.52 -6.18 26.50
N PRO A 226 4.73 -6.76 26.40
CA PRO A 226 5.65 -6.46 25.32
C PRO A 226 5.03 -6.76 23.95
N VAL A 227 5.12 -5.80 23.03
CA VAL A 227 4.62 -6.00 21.66
C VAL A 227 5.58 -6.91 20.90
N PRO A 228 5.10 -8.03 20.32
CA PRO A 228 5.95 -8.89 19.51
C PRO A 228 6.39 -8.20 18.22
N GLU A 229 7.60 -8.51 17.75
CA GLU A 229 8.18 -7.87 16.57
C GLU A 229 7.31 -8.04 15.32
N GLU A 230 6.59 -9.16 15.19
CA GLU A 230 5.66 -9.45 14.08
C GLU A 230 4.43 -8.53 14.00
N TYR A 231 4.20 -7.65 14.98
CA TYR A 231 3.10 -6.67 14.97
C TYR A 231 3.58 -5.23 14.75
N THR A 232 4.89 -5.02 14.55
CA THR A 232 5.46 -3.68 14.39
C THR A 232 6.51 -3.66 13.29
N THR A 233 6.67 -2.53 12.63
CA THR A 233 7.76 -2.34 11.67
C THR A 233 8.23 -0.90 11.68
N ASN A 234 9.54 -0.70 11.54
CA ASN A 234 10.11 0.62 11.40
C ASN A 234 9.97 1.09 9.95
N ILE A 235 9.33 2.22 9.76
CA ILE A 235 9.22 2.89 8.47
C ILE A 235 9.79 4.29 8.58
N THR A 236 10.59 4.67 7.59
CA THR A 236 11.20 6.00 7.52
C THR A 236 10.52 6.81 6.43
N LEU A 237 9.88 7.91 6.80
CA LEU A 237 9.22 8.83 5.87
C LEU A 237 9.61 10.25 6.21
N PHE A 238 10.20 10.98 5.25
CA PHE A 238 10.67 12.36 5.44
C PHE A 238 11.55 12.50 6.70
N ASP A 239 12.70 11.83 6.72
CA ASP A 239 13.71 11.82 7.81
C ASP A 239 13.18 11.41 9.18
N THR A 240 11.95 10.88 9.24
CA THR A 240 11.28 10.56 10.50
C THR A 240 10.98 9.06 10.52
N VAL A 241 11.50 8.39 11.53
CA VAL A 241 11.21 6.98 11.81
C VAL A 241 9.90 6.87 12.57
N TYR A 242 9.00 6.01 12.09
CA TYR A 242 7.74 5.65 12.73
C TYR A 242 7.75 4.14 13.01
N ASN A 243 7.10 3.73 14.11
CA ASN A 243 6.91 2.33 14.47
C ASN A 243 5.44 2.09 14.85
N PRO A 244 4.51 2.09 13.89
CA PRO A 244 3.11 1.80 14.19
C PRO A 244 2.91 0.32 14.53
N TYR A 245 1.91 0.02 15.36
CA TYR A 245 1.34 -1.31 15.44
C TYR A 245 0.52 -1.58 14.18
N ALA A 246 0.65 -2.78 13.61
CA ALA A 246 -0.10 -3.22 12.45
C ALA A 246 -0.46 -4.71 12.57
N HIS A 247 -1.69 -5.06 12.21
CA HIS A 247 -2.11 -6.46 12.14
C HIS A 247 -3.17 -6.69 11.06
N SER A 248 -3.22 -7.91 10.52
CA SER A 248 -4.20 -8.38 9.55
C SER A 248 -4.87 -9.64 10.04
N TYR A 249 -6.19 -9.56 10.25
CA TYR A 249 -7.04 -10.67 10.62
C TYR A 249 -7.55 -11.38 9.37
N LEU A 250 -6.81 -12.39 8.91
CA LEU A 250 -7.23 -13.25 7.80
C LEU A 250 -8.49 -14.05 8.18
N CYS A 251 -9.36 -14.33 7.22
CA CYS A 251 -10.67 -14.98 7.42
C CYS A 251 -11.71 -14.15 8.22
N TRP A 252 -11.42 -12.87 8.47
CA TRP A 252 -12.32 -11.90 9.08
C TRP A 252 -12.69 -10.75 8.13
N GLY A 253 -12.35 -10.86 6.85
CA GLY A 253 -13.03 -10.08 5.83
C GLY A 253 -14.50 -10.49 5.71
N LYS A 254 -15.36 -9.57 5.29
CA LYS A 254 -16.81 -9.75 5.40
C LYS A 254 -17.37 -10.94 4.59
N ASN A 255 -16.76 -11.27 3.44
CA ASN A 255 -17.22 -12.39 2.61
C ASN A 255 -16.85 -13.74 3.25
N GLU A 256 -15.63 -13.87 3.78
CA GLU A 256 -15.19 -15.08 4.46
C GLU A 256 -15.90 -15.27 5.82
N ALA A 257 -16.13 -14.17 6.55
CA ALA A 257 -16.96 -14.20 7.76
C ALA A 257 -18.41 -14.65 7.46
N SER A 258 -19.00 -14.20 6.34
CA SER A 258 -20.32 -14.63 5.90
C SER A 258 -20.37 -16.14 5.59
N LYS A 259 -19.34 -16.66 4.90
CA LYS A 259 -19.22 -18.11 4.67
C LYS A 259 -19.09 -18.90 5.97
N ARG A 260 -18.29 -18.41 6.93
CA ARG A 260 -18.15 -19.03 8.26
C ARG A 260 -19.46 -19.05 9.04
N HIS A 261 -20.20 -17.93 9.04
CA HIS A 261 -21.54 -17.85 9.62
C HIS A 261 -22.47 -18.91 9.03
N ARG A 262 -22.53 -19.01 7.70
CA ARG A 262 -23.36 -20.01 7.00
C ARG A 262 -22.95 -21.46 7.30
N ALA A 263 -21.65 -21.75 7.34
CA ALA A 263 -21.14 -23.06 7.73
C ALA A 263 -21.57 -23.44 9.16
N ARG A 264 -21.56 -22.47 10.09
CA ARG A 264 -22.01 -22.70 11.47
C ARG A 264 -23.52 -22.85 11.59
N LEU A 265 -24.31 -22.14 10.79
CA LEU A 265 -25.76 -22.37 10.71
C LEU A 265 -26.06 -23.80 10.23
N LEU A 266 -25.36 -24.28 9.19
CA LEU A 266 -25.48 -25.66 8.75
C LEU A 266 -25.14 -26.65 9.88
N ASN A 267 -23.99 -26.46 10.56
CA ASN A 267 -23.59 -27.31 11.68
C ASN A 267 -24.63 -27.32 12.82
N ALA A 268 -25.24 -26.17 13.12
CA ALA A 268 -26.28 -26.07 14.14
C ALA A 268 -27.51 -26.92 13.76
N VAL A 269 -27.94 -26.90 12.50
CA VAL A 269 -29.05 -27.73 12.03
C VAL A 269 -28.71 -29.22 12.07
N LEU A 270 -27.49 -29.59 11.64
CA LEU A 270 -27.05 -31.00 11.62
C LEU A 270 -26.94 -31.61 13.03
N ASN A 271 -26.49 -30.82 14.02
CA ASN A 271 -26.40 -31.29 15.41
C ASN A 271 -27.77 -31.59 16.02
N VAL A 272 -28.81 -30.85 15.65
CA VAL A 272 -30.18 -31.07 16.13
C VAL A 272 -30.85 -32.26 15.41
N ASN A 273 -30.52 -32.44 14.12
CA ASN A 273 -31.19 -33.38 13.24
C ASN A 273 -30.28 -34.54 12.80
N SER A 274 -29.55 -35.19 13.71
CA SER A 274 -28.55 -36.23 13.38
C SER A 274 -29.11 -37.47 12.62
N LYS A 275 -30.44 -37.61 12.57
CA LYS A 275 -31.16 -38.67 11.84
C LYS A 275 -31.70 -38.27 10.45
N TYR A 276 -31.60 -37.01 10.03
CA TYR A 276 -32.05 -36.54 8.72
C TYR A 276 -30.85 -36.38 7.78
N LEU A 277 -30.40 -37.49 7.16
CA LEU A 277 -29.62 -37.37 5.93
C LEU A 277 -30.54 -36.83 4.81
N PRO A 278 -30.13 -35.84 4.02
CA PRO A 278 -30.99 -35.28 2.99
C PRO A 278 -31.20 -36.31 1.87
N THR A 279 -32.40 -36.88 1.80
CA THR A 279 -32.90 -37.59 0.61
C THR A 279 -33.38 -36.60 -0.47
N SER A 280 -33.53 -35.32 -0.12
CA SER A 280 -33.91 -34.22 -1.00
C SER A 280 -32.69 -33.53 -1.63
N THR A 281 -32.83 -33.10 -2.89
CA THR A 281 -31.82 -32.33 -3.66
C THR A 281 -31.56 -30.93 -3.10
N SER A 282 -32.41 -30.43 -2.18
CA SER A 282 -32.29 -29.14 -1.53
C SER A 282 -32.47 -29.27 -0.01
N PHE A 283 -31.57 -28.66 0.76
CA PHE A 283 -31.57 -28.67 2.22
C PHE A 283 -31.79 -27.25 2.76
N PRO A 284 -32.96 -26.96 3.36
CA PRO A 284 -33.29 -25.61 3.83
C PRO A 284 -32.60 -25.28 5.16
N ILE A 285 -32.02 -24.08 5.25
CA ILE A 285 -31.34 -23.54 6.43
C ILE A 285 -31.88 -22.15 6.68
N ARG A 286 -32.44 -21.90 7.85
CA ARG A 286 -32.92 -20.56 8.21
C ARG A 286 -31.73 -19.65 8.58
N ASP A 287 -31.61 -18.51 7.91
CA ASP A 287 -30.55 -17.53 8.15
C ASP A 287 -31.12 -16.22 8.74
N PRO A 288 -30.88 -15.92 10.03
CA PRO A 288 -31.38 -14.71 10.67
C PRO A 288 -30.73 -13.43 10.14
N CYS A 289 -29.52 -13.53 9.57
CA CYS A 289 -28.77 -12.40 9.03
C CYS A 289 -29.05 -12.14 7.54
N LEU A 290 -29.80 -13.02 6.88
CA LEU A 290 -30.26 -12.82 5.52
C LEU A 290 -31.65 -12.15 5.55
N VAL A 291 -31.83 -11.14 4.69
CA VAL A 291 -33.06 -10.35 4.60
C VAL A 291 -34.27 -11.22 4.28
N ARG A 292 -35.41 -10.92 4.90
CA ARG A 292 -36.65 -11.67 4.70
C ARG A 292 -37.12 -11.63 3.24
N GLY A 293 -37.54 -12.79 2.74
CA GLY A 293 -37.98 -12.97 1.35
C GLY A 293 -36.85 -13.30 0.36
N ILE A 294 -35.60 -13.33 0.84
CA ILE A 294 -34.45 -13.75 0.03
C ILE A 294 -34.12 -15.21 0.33
N THR A 295 -33.87 -15.98 -0.74
CA THR A 295 -33.31 -17.33 -0.65
C THR A 295 -32.01 -17.39 -1.43
N ASP A 296 -30.93 -17.77 -0.76
CA ASP A 296 -29.61 -17.98 -1.35
C ASP A 296 -29.32 -19.48 -1.45
N SER A 297 -28.85 -19.94 -2.61
CA SER A 297 -28.49 -21.34 -2.82
C SER A 297 -26.98 -21.49 -2.99
N VAL A 298 -26.37 -22.39 -2.23
CA VAL A 298 -24.92 -22.62 -2.24
C VAL A 298 -24.65 -24.14 -2.22
N THR A 299 -23.66 -24.60 -2.99
CA THR A 299 -23.22 -25.99 -2.91
C THR A 299 -22.30 -26.20 -1.71
N PRO A 300 -22.34 -27.37 -1.05
CA PRO A 300 -21.40 -27.71 0.02
C PRO A 300 -19.93 -27.53 -0.42
N ALA A 301 -19.61 -27.93 -1.65
CA ALA A 301 -18.28 -27.76 -2.22
C ALA A 301 -17.84 -26.29 -2.29
N SER A 302 -18.74 -25.37 -2.64
CA SER A 302 -18.44 -23.92 -2.67
C SER A 302 -18.29 -23.34 -1.25
N LEU A 303 -19.16 -23.74 -0.33
CA LEU A 303 -19.15 -23.26 1.06
C LEU A 303 -17.86 -23.65 1.80
N PHE A 304 -17.37 -24.87 1.58
CA PHE A 304 -16.19 -25.44 2.26
C PHE A 304 -14.90 -25.40 1.43
N ARG A 305 -14.90 -24.74 0.26
CA ARG A 305 -13.68 -24.56 -0.56
C ARG A 305 -12.65 -23.65 0.11
N SER A 306 -13.12 -22.66 0.85
CA SER A 306 -12.24 -21.68 1.49
C SER A 306 -11.48 -22.32 2.66
N PRO A 307 -10.18 -22.02 2.83
CA PRO A 307 -9.45 -22.39 4.05
C PRO A 307 -10.16 -21.92 5.33
N CYS A 308 -10.86 -20.79 5.25
CA CYS A 308 -11.59 -20.19 6.38
C CYS A 308 -12.78 -21.02 6.88
N THR A 309 -13.29 -21.94 6.06
CA THR A 309 -14.44 -22.81 6.41
C THR A 309 -14.10 -24.30 6.38
N ALA A 310 -12.89 -24.68 5.95
CA ALA A 310 -12.46 -26.07 5.88
C ALA A 310 -12.64 -26.81 7.21
N ASN A 311 -12.24 -26.17 8.32
CA ASN A 311 -12.37 -26.73 9.68
C ASN A 311 -13.79 -26.74 10.23
N GLU A 312 -14.72 -26.02 9.59
CA GLU A 312 -16.14 -26.02 9.96
C GLU A 312 -16.88 -27.22 9.34
N LYS A 313 -16.24 -27.99 8.45
CA LYS A 313 -16.86 -29.14 7.79
C LYS A 313 -17.02 -30.32 8.77
N ARG A 314 -18.17 -30.41 9.44
CA ARG A 314 -18.51 -31.54 10.33
C ARG A 314 -19.34 -32.59 9.61
N GLN A 315 -18.85 -33.82 9.49
CA GLN A 315 -19.52 -35.06 9.00
C GLN A 315 -20.36 -34.95 7.71
N PHE A 316 -20.42 -33.78 7.07
CA PHE A 316 -21.20 -33.55 5.88
C PHE A 316 -20.42 -34.11 4.69
N ASN A 317 -20.92 -35.22 4.15
CA ASN A 317 -20.40 -35.78 2.92
C ASN A 317 -20.62 -34.77 1.78
N ASN A 318 -19.58 -34.51 1.00
CA ASN A 318 -19.65 -33.67 -0.20
C ASN A 318 -20.49 -34.39 -1.27
N ASN A 319 -21.80 -34.48 -1.07
CA ASN A 319 -22.71 -34.93 -2.11
C ASN A 319 -22.94 -33.75 -3.06
N PRO A 320 -22.43 -33.80 -4.31
CA PRO A 320 -22.56 -32.70 -5.26
C PRO A 320 -24.03 -32.45 -5.67
N ASN A 321 -24.93 -33.39 -5.40
CA ASN A 321 -26.34 -33.31 -5.76
C ASN A 321 -27.20 -32.60 -4.70
N ILE A 322 -26.61 -32.19 -3.57
CA ILE A 322 -27.30 -31.45 -2.50
C ILE A 322 -27.00 -29.96 -2.65
N THR A 323 -28.04 -29.15 -2.71
CA THR A 323 -27.96 -27.69 -2.62
C THR A 323 -28.37 -27.22 -1.23
N LEU A 324 -27.58 -26.35 -0.61
CA LEU A 324 -27.93 -25.71 0.67
C LEU A 324 -28.73 -24.44 0.35
N SER A 325 -29.96 -24.37 0.84
CA SER A 325 -30.88 -23.27 0.60
C SER A 325 -31.03 -22.41 1.87
N PHE A 326 -30.32 -21.30 1.91
CA PHE A 326 -30.38 -20.34 3.02
C PHE A 326 -31.59 -19.42 2.85
N ILE A 327 -32.55 -19.55 3.76
CA ILE A 327 -33.83 -18.82 3.75
C ILE A 327 -33.75 -17.65 4.71
N GLY A 328 -33.90 -16.44 4.19
CA GLY A 328 -33.79 -15.20 4.96
C GLY A 328 -34.94 -15.02 5.95
N ALA A 329 -34.59 -14.95 7.22
CA ALA A 329 -35.54 -14.71 8.30
C ALA A 329 -35.63 -13.23 8.72
N GLY A 330 -34.54 -12.47 8.52
CA GLY A 330 -34.46 -11.07 8.94
C GLY A 330 -34.75 -10.89 10.43
N ASN A 331 -33.95 -11.52 11.30
CA ASN A 331 -34.09 -11.41 12.75
C ASN A 331 -32.82 -10.76 13.35
N PRO A 332 -32.87 -9.48 13.75
CA PRO A 332 -31.69 -8.76 14.22
C PRO A 332 -31.10 -9.34 15.50
N ASP A 333 -31.94 -9.74 16.47
CA ASP A 333 -31.45 -10.28 17.74
C ASP A 333 -30.77 -11.63 17.56
N GLU A 334 -31.38 -12.53 16.79
CA GLU A 334 -30.79 -13.83 16.47
C GLU A 334 -29.53 -13.64 15.61
N CYS A 335 -29.54 -12.73 14.63
CA CYS A 335 -28.36 -12.43 13.82
C CYS A 335 -27.19 -11.96 14.68
N ARG A 336 -27.43 -10.97 15.56
CA ARG A 336 -26.45 -10.46 16.51
C ARG A 336 -25.88 -11.59 17.38
N GLN A 337 -26.72 -12.46 17.92
CA GLN A 337 -26.27 -13.60 18.75
C GLN A 337 -25.39 -14.58 17.97
N ARG A 338 -25.77 -14.94 16.73
CA ARG A 338 -24.97 -15.83 15.87
C ARG A 338 -23.60 -15.22 15.56
N LEU A 339 -23.56 -13.92 15.30
CA LEU A 339 -22.31 -13.21 15.02
C LEU A 339 -21.42 -13.05 16.26
N ILE A 340 -21.98 -12.78 17.44
CA ILE A 340 -21.20 -12.80 18.69
C ILE A 340 -20.56 -14.17 18.91
N SER A 341 -21.32 -15.25 18.67
CA SER A 341 -20.79 -16.63 18.74
C SER A 341 -19.64 -16.88 17.75
N LEU A 342 -19.62 -16.18 16.60
CA LEU A 342 -18.52 -16.25 15.64
C LEU A 342 -17.19 -15.82 16.28
N PHE A 343 -17.21 -14.70 17.02
CA PHE A 343 -16.06 -14.18 17.78
C PHE A 343 -15.77 -15.02 19.02
N ASP A 344 -16.78 -15.40 19.80
CA ASP A 344 -16.59 -16.14 21.06
C ASP A 344 -15.98 -17.51 20.88
N THR A 345 -16.35 -18.23 19.82
CA THR A 345 -15.79 -19.57 19.57
C THR A 345 -14.27 -19.50 19.40
N LYS A 346 -13.77 -18.41 18.81
CA LYS A 346 -12.34 -18.17 18.66
C LYS A 346 -11.72 -17.42 19.83
N ARG A 347 -12.49 -16.82 20.73
CA ARG A 347 -11.95 -16.24 21.97
C ARG A 347 -11.83 -17.29 23.09
N ASN A 348 -12.74 -18.26 23.09
CA ASN A 348 -12.94 -19.22 24.17
C ASN A 348 -12.52 -20.65 23.79
N ASP A 349 -11.93 -20.86 22.61
CA ASP A 349 -11.31 -22.13 22.24
C ASP A 349 -10.15 -22.42 23.21
N LYS A 350 -10.39 -23.34 24.16
CA LYS A 350 -9.40 -23.73 25.18
C LYS A 350 -8.23 -24.53 24.60
N THR A 351 -8.30 -24.93 23.33
CA THR A 351 -7.21 -25.65 22.66
C THR A 351 -6.12 -24.70 22.15
N VAL A 352 -6.44 -23.41 22.03
CA VAL A 352 -5.50 -22.36 21.64
C VAL A 352 -5.39 -21.40 22.83
N ASN A 353 -4.27 -21.43 23.54
CA ASN A 353 -4.02 -20.48 24.62
C ASN A 353 -3.41 -19.21 24.04
N CYS A 354 -3.93 -18.04 24.42
CA CYS A 354 -3.25 -16.79 24.10
C CYS A 354 -1.97 -16.71 24.95
N SER A 355 -0.81 -16.56 24.30
CA SER A 355 0.49 -16.46 25.01
C SER A 355 0.67 -15.13 25.74
N PHE A 356 -0.25 -14.18 25.57
CA PHE A 356 -0.22 -12.83 26.14
C PHE A 356 -1.20 -12.70 27.30
N LYS A 357 -1.05 -11.63 28.10
CA LYS A 357 -2.09 -11.22 29.06
C LYS A 357 -3.44 -11.11 28.36
N GLN A 358 -4.49 -11.67 28.98
CA GLN A 358 -5.83 -11.78 28.40
C GLN A 358 -6.39 -10.46 27.84
N GLU A 359 -6.06 -9.33 28.46
CA GLU A 359 -6.52 -8.00 28.02
C GLU A 359 -5.86 -7.48 26.72
N TYR A 360 -4.79 -8.13 26.25
CA TYR A 360 -4.09 -7.85 24.98
C TYR A 360 -4.42 -8.87 23.89
N CYS A 361 -5.29 -9.85 24.18
CA CYS A 361 -5.73 -10.86 23.22
C CYS A 361 -7.07 -10.47 22.61
N THR A 362 -7.14 -10.42 21.28
CA THR A 362 -8.41 -10.16 20.58
C THR A 362 -9.14 -11.46 20.24
N PHE A 363 -10.15 -11.38 19.38
CA PHE A 363 -11.09 -12.46 19.03
C PHE A 363 -10.48 -13.61 18.20
N ASP A 364 -9.20 -13.57 17.85
CA ASP A 364 -8.50 -14.63 17.11
C ASP A 364 -7.13 -14.96 17.73
N TYR A 365 -7.01 -14.79 19.05
CA TYR A 365 -5.76 -14.95 19.81
C TYR A 365 -4.60 -14.05 19.38
N ALA A 366 -4.87 -13.06 18.54
CA ALA A 366 -3.88 -12.09 18.13
C ALA A 366 -3.60 -11.08 19.24
N PHE A 367 -2.33 -10.68 19.33
CA PHE A 367 -1.92 -9.57 20.18
C PHE A 367 -2.49 -8.27 19.64
N GLN A 368 -3.04 -7.41 20.50
CA GLN A 368 -3.38 -6.03 20.17
C GLN A 368 -3.13 -5.12 21.37
N PRO A 369 -2.38 -4.02 21.21
CA PRO A 369 -2.29 -2.97 22.23
C PRO A 369 -3.67 -2.39 22.55
N LYS A 370 -3.81 -1.86 23.78
CA LYS A 370 -4.99 -1.08 24.15
C LYS A 370 -5.17 0.08 23.15
N LEU A 371 -6.39 0.24 22.64
CA LEU A 371 -6.71 1.29 21.67
C LEU A 371 -6.46 2.67 22.33
N PRO A 372 -5.61 3.53 21.75
CA PRO A 372 -5.29 4.80 22.38
C PRO A 372 -6.48 5.76 22.35
N GLU A 373 -6.77 6.39 23.50
CA GLU A 373 -7.90 7.30 23.65
C GLU A 373 -7.75 8.60 22.87
N THR A 374 -6.52 8.98 22.52
CA THR A 374 -6.22 10.23 21.81
C THR A 374 -6.18 10.07 20.29
N ILE A 375 -6.20 8.83 19.79
CA ILE A 375 -6.08 8.54 18.35
C ILE A 375 -7.46 8.53 17.70
N ARG A 376 -7.54 9.16 16.52
CA ARG A 376 -8.71 9.09 15.65
C ARG A 376 -8.51 7.98 14.63
N PHE A 377 -9.57 7.22 14.35
CA PHE A 377 -9.53 6.11 13.42
C PHE A 377 -10.34 6.39 12.16
N ILE A 378 -9.84 5.93 11.02
CA ILE A 378 -10.53 6.01 9.74
C ILE A 378 -10.70 4.60 9.18
N GLY A 379 -11.94 4.16 9.08
CA GLY A 379 -12.34 2.93 8.41
C GLY A 379 -12.47 3.12 6.91
N LEU A 380 -11.83 2.25 6.14
CA LEU A 380 -11.77 2.27 4.68
C LEU A 380 -12.59 1.12 4.09
N SER A 381 -12.70 1.09 2.76
CA SER A 381 -13.23 -0.06 2.01
C SER A 381 -14.58 -0.55 2.54
N GLY A 382 -14.68 -1.82 2.96
CA GLY A 382 -15.90 -2.43 3.48
C GLY A 382 -16.52 -1.65 4.65
N TYR A 383 -15.73 -1.01 5.51
CA TYR A 383 -16.27 -0.18 6.59
C TYR A 383 -17.08 0.99 6.06
N TYR A 384 -16.55 1.72 5.06
CA TYR A 384 -17.24 2.85 4.46
C TYR A 384 -18.54 2.43 3.78
N TYR A 385 -18.49 1.44 2.89
CA TYR A 385 -19.66 1.07 2.10
C TYR A 385 -20.79 0.52 2.96
N VAL A 386 -20.48 -0.21 4.03
CA VAL A 386 -21.50 -0.68 4.98
C VAL A 386 -22.11 0.48 5.75
N PHE A 387 -21.30 1.42 6.24
CA PHE A 387 -21.81 2.56 6.98
C PHE A 387 -22.59 3.55 6.10
N ASP A 388 -22.20 3.74 4.83
CA ASP A 388 -22.92 4.57 3.85
C ASP A 388 -24.35 4.08 3.64
N ASN A 389 -24.55 2.76 3.56
CA ASN A 389 -25.89 2.17 3.51
C ASN A 389 -26.69 2.42 4.80
N LEU A 390 -26.06 2.31 5.98
CA LEU A 390 -26.72 2.61 7.26
C LEU A 390 -27.08 4.09 7.39
N ALA A 391 -26.23 4.97 6.88
CA ALA A 391 -26.39 6.41 6.88
C ALA A 391 -27.38 6.91 5.80
N PHE A 392 -27.91 6.03 4.94
CA PHE A 392 -28.86 6.42 3.92
C PHE A 392 -30.13 7.04 4.53
N GLY A 393 -30.44 8.27 4.09
CA GLY A 393 -31.54 9.06 4.63
C GLY A 393 -31.28 9.73 5.98
N MET A 394 -30.07 9.59 6.55
CA MET A 394 -29.59 10.42 7.65
C MET A 394 -28.98 11.71 7.10
N SER A 395 -28.86 12.75 7.94
CA SER A 395 -28.25 14.02 7.53
C SER A 395 -26.85 13.78 6.98
N LYS A 396 -26.70 13.91 5.65
CA LYS A 396 -25.39 13.81 5.02
C LYS A 396 -24.54 15.01 5.44
N PRO A 397 -23.23 14.81 5.68
CA PRO A 397 -22.33 15.95 5.80
C PRO A 397 -22.43 16.81 4.54
N PRO A 398 -22.33 18.16 4.65
CA PRO A 398 -22.46 19.05 3.51
C PRO A 398 -21.49 18.62 2.39
N ALA A 399 -22.01 18.50 1.17
CA ALA A 399 -21.41 17.84 0.03
C ALA A 399 -20.05 18.40 -0.45
N SER A 400 -19.47 19.40 0.21
CA SER A 400 -18.46 20.23 -0.44
C SER A 400 -17.03 19.71 -0.40
N LYS A 401 -16.59 18.79 0.48
CA LYS A 401 -15.17 18.35 0.45
C LYS A 401 -14.79 16.91 0.83
N SER A 402 -15.66 16.04 1.36
CA SER A 402 -15.22 14.65 1.64
C SER A 402 -16.36 13.63 1.71
N GLU A 403 -16.21 12.49 1.01
CA GLU A 403 -17.03 11.28 1.20
C GLU A 403 -16.64 10.61 2.53
N ARG A 404 -16.99 11.26 3.65
CA ARG A 404 -16.62 10.83 5.00
C ARG A 404 -17.76 10.95 5.99
N TYR A 405 -18.09 9.83 6.64
CA TYR A 405 -19.04 9.77 7.76
C TYR A 405 -18.28 9.74 9.08
N LYS A 406 -18.74 10.46 10.10
CA LYS A 406 -18.18 10.38 11.46
C LYS A 406 -19.25 9.84 12.38
N ILE A 407 -18.92 8.83 13.19
CA ILE A 407 -19.92 8.20 14.07
C ILE A 407 -20.52 9.25 15.02
N LYS A 408 -19.70 10.14 15.56
CA LYS A 408 -20.12 11.22 16.47
C LYS A 408 -21.14 12.21 15.89
N ASP A 409 -21.34 12.24 14.57
CA ASP A 409 -22.31 13.12 13.93
C ASP A 409 -23.74 12.52 13.99
N PHE A 410 -23.89 11.32 14.55
CA PHE A 410 -25.14 10.58 14.70
C PHE A 410 -25.35 10.17 16.16
N SER A 411 -26.62 10.06 16.60
CA SER A 411 -26.92 9.55 17.94
C SER A 411 -26.81 8.03 18.01
N ASP A 412 -26.48 7.51 19.19
CA ASP A 412 -26.36 6.07 19.42
C ASP A 412 -27.70 5.37 19.18
N GLU A 413 -28.82 6.00 19.52
CA GLU A 413 -30.18 5.51 19.25
C GLU A 413 -30.45 5.40 17.76
N GLU A 414 -30.02 6.38 16.96
CA GLU A 414 -30.22 6.37 15.52
C GLU A 414 -29.41 5.25 14.86
N ILE A 415 -28.15 5.07 15.24
CA ILE A 415 -27.31 3.97 14.74
C ILE A 415 -27.90 2.61 15.12
N LYS A 416 -28.26 2.41 16.39
CA LYS A 416 -28.89 1.16 16.88
C LYS A 416 -30.18 0.89 16.12
N ARG A 417 -31.04 1.89 15.94
CA ARG A 417 -32.29 1.76 15.18
C ARG A 417 -32.04 1.34 13.72
N ARG A 418 -31.02 1.89 13.06
CA ARG A 418 -30.66 1.51 11.67
C ARG A 418 -30.14 0.08 11.59
N LEU A 419 -29.28 -0.34 12.52
CA LEU A 419 -28.78 -1.72 12.63
C LEU A 419 -29.92 -2.74 12.82
N TYR A 420 -30.94 -2.40 13.61
CA TYR A 420 -32.13 -3.24 13.76
C TYR A 420 -32.98 -3.26 12.49
N ASN A 421 -33.31 -2.08 11.95
CA ASN A 421 -34.24 -1.93 10.83
C ASN A 421 -33.72 -2.55 9.52
N VAL A 422 -32.40 -2.55 9.28
CA VAL A 422 -31.84 -3.17 8.07
C VAL A 422 -32.16 -4.66 7.96
N CYS A 423 -32.32 -5.36 9.09
CA CYS A 423 -32.72 -6.77 9.12
C CYS A 423 -34.23 -6.98 9.03
N LEU A 424 -35.02 -5.99 9.47
CA LEU A 424 -36.48 -6.04 9.46
C LEU A 424 -37.09 -5.65 8.11
N THR A 425 -36.37 -4.85 7.32
CA THR A 425 -36.78 -4.47 5.97
C THR A 425 -36.89 -5.71 5.10
N ASP A 426 -38.03 -5.90 4.42
CA ASP A 426 -38.19 -7.00 3.47
C ASP A 426 -37.53 -6.71 2.12
N TYR A 427 -37.31 -7.76 1.34
CA TYR A 427 -36.69 -7.68 0.02
C TYR A 427 -37.41 -6.70 -0.93
N GLU A 428 -38.74 -6.71 -0.93
CA GLU A 428 -39.58 -5.87 -1.78
C GLU A 428 -39.39 -4.38 -1.48
N THR A 429 -39.27 -4.03 -0.20
CA THR A 429 -39.03 -2.65 0.23
C THR A 429 -37.61 -2.19 -0.14
N LEU A 430 -36.61 -3.06 -0.01
CA LEU A 430 -35.24 -2.76 -0.46
C LEU A 430 -35.14 -2.56 -1.98
N TYR A 431 -35.92 -3.33 -2.75
CA TYR A 431 -36.00 -3.21 -4.21
C TYR A 431 -36.64 -1.88 -4.65
N LYS A 432 -37.64 -1.39 -3.89
CA LYS A 432 -38.36 -0.15 -4.20
C LYS A 432 -37.60 1.13 -3.81
N GLN A 433 -36.71 1.07 -2.82
CA GLN A 433 -35.93 2.24 -2.39
C GLN A 433 -34.86 2.66 -3.41
N GLU A 434 -34.33 1.70 -4.17
CA GLU A 434 -33.39 1.93 -5.26
C GLU A 434 -33.37 0.69 -6.17
N ALA A 435 -33.40 0.90 -7.48
CA ALA A 435 -33.36 -0.19 -8.47
C ALA A 435 -32.19 -1.16 -8.21
N MET A 436 -32.49 -2.47 -8.20
CA MET A 436 -31.46 -3.51 -8.16
C MET A 436 -30.72 -3.54 -9.50
N THR A 437 -29.40 -3.37 -9.46
CA THR A 437 -28.51 -3.58 -10.60
C THR A 437 -27.68 -4.84 -10.35
N PRO A 438 -27.25 -5.56 -11.40
CA PRO A 438 -26.36 -6.71 -11.24
C PRO A 438 -25.12 -6.39 -10.38
N ALA A 439 -24.66 -5.14 -10.40
CA ALA A 439 -23.51 -4.66 -9.61
C ALA A 439 -23.78 -4.50 -8.11
N ASN A 440 -25.02 -4.23 -7.68
CA ASN A 440 -25.34 -3.98 -6.26
C ASN A 440 -26.17 -5.09 -5.59
N VAL A 441 -26.73 -6.03 -6.36
CA VAL A 441 -27.63 -7.08 -5.86
C VAL A 441 -26.99 -7.89 -4.72
N GLN A 442 -25.74 -8.32 -4.88
CA GLN A 442 -25.06 -9.11 -3.86
C GLN A 442 -24.86 -8.32 -2.56
N HIS A 443 -24.50 -7.04 -2.67
CA HIS A 443 -24.35 -6.15 -1.52
C HIS A 443 -25.67 -5.90 -0.81
N LYS A 444 -26.75 -5.67 -1.57
CA LYS A 444 -28.10 -5.47 -1.02
C LYS A 444 -28.63 -6.71 -0.29
N ARG A 445 -28.37 -7.91 -0.81
CA ARG A 445 -28.73 -9.18 -0.14
C ARG A 445 -28.01 -9.38 1.20
N ALA A 446 -26.77 -8.90 1.31
CA ALA A 446 -25.93 -9.07 2.49
C ALA A 446 -26.09 -7.95 3.54
N LEU A 447 -26.94 -6.94 3.33
CA LEU A 447 -26.99 -5.73 4.16
C LEU A 447 -27.15 -5.99 5.66
N CYS A 448 -28.07 -6.88 6.05
CA CYS A 448 -28.29 -7.21 7.47
C CYS A 448 -27.04 -7.85 8.10
N PHE A 449 -26.45 -8.84 7.43
CA PHE A 449 -25.19 -9.47 7.86
C PHE A 449 -24.06 -8.44 7.95
N ASP A 450 -23.79 -7.71 6.86
CA ASP A 450 -22.70 -6.77 6.74
C ASP A 450 -22.77 -5.68 7.84
N ALA A 451 -23.96 -5.13 8.07
CA ALA A 451 -24.20 -4.10 9.08
C ALA A 451 -23.87 -4.58 10.50
N TRP A 452 -24.46 -5.71 10.91
CA TRP A 452 -24.20 -6.28 12.24
C TRP A 452 -22.76 -6.77 12.38
N TYR A 453 -22.20 -7.38 11.34
CA TYR A 453 -20.83 -7.88 11.36
C TYR A 453 -19.84 -6.75 11.55
N VAL A 454 -19.94 -5.67 10.78
CA VAL A 454 -19.04 -4.51 10.90
C VAL A 454 -19.18 -3.84 12.28
N TRP A 455 -20.41 -3.68 12.77
CA TRP A 455 -20.64 -3.09 14.09
C TRP A 455 -20.02 -3.93 15.21
N LEU A 456 -20.20 -5.26 15.18
CA LEU A 456 -19.61 -6.18 16.14
C LEU A 456 -18.10 -6.33 15.97
N LEU A 457 -17.57 -6.25 14.76
CA LEU A 457 -16.13 -6.23 14.53
C LEU A 457 -15.48 -5.02 15.19
N LEU A 458 -16.09 -3.84 15.12
CA LEU A 458 -15.58 -2.64 15.81
C LEU A 458 -15.72 -2.75 17.34
N THR A 459 -16.91 -3.10 17.83
CA THR A 459 -17.23 -3.04 19.28
C THR A 459 -16.76 -4.25 20.06
N TYR A 460 -16.94 -5.45 19.50
CA TYR A 460 -16.67 -6.72 20.17
C TYR A 460 -15.36 -7.35 19.74
N GLY A 461 -15.00 -7.21 18.46
CA GLY A 461 -13.76 -7.72 17.89
C GLY A 461 -12.56 -6.86 18.30
N ILE A 462 -12.41 -5.73 17.62
CA ILE A 462 -11.31 -4.77 17.82
C ILE A 462 -11.39 -4.12 19.21
N GLY A 463 -12.60 -3.99 19.77
CA GLY A 463 -12.79 -3.58 21.17
C GLY A 463 -12.91 -2.07 21.37
N PHE A 464 -13.47 -1.33 20.40
CA PHE A 464 -13.79 0.08 20.62
C PHE A 464 -14.88 0.23 21.70
N THR A 465 -14.60 1.07 22.70
CA THR A 465 -15.60 1.53 23.67
C THR A 465 -16.59 2.50 23.02
N GLU A 466 -17.72 2.80 23.68
CA GLU A 466 -18.69 3.79 23.19
C GLU A 466 -18.03 5.16 22.96
N ASP A 467 -17.17 5.61 23.89
CA ASP A 467 -16.40 6.84 23.71
C ASP A 467 -15.31 6.71 22.63
N GLY A 468 -14.74 5.52 22.47
CA GLY A 468 -13.81 5.19 21.37
C GLY A 468 -14.45 5.37 20.00
N LEU A 469 -15.68 4.89 19.83
CA LEU A 469 -16.43 4.98 18.57
C LEU A 469 -16.66 6.43 18.13
N LYS A 470 -16.79 7.39 19.05
CA LYS A 470 -16.93 8.83 18.70
C LYS A 470 -15.71 9.38 17.93
N ARG A 471 -14.56 8.71 18.01
CA ARG A 471 -13.33 9.05 17.27
C ARG A 471 -13.15 8.26 15.97
N VAL A 472 -14.08 7.37 15.65
CA VAL A 472 -14.11 6.60 14.41
C VAL A 472 -14.88 7.36 13.34
N SER A 473 -14.36 7.30 12.13
CA SER A 473 -15.00 7.82 10.93
C SER A 473 -14.73 6.88 9.77
N PHE A 474 -15.53 6.97 8.72
CA PHE A 474 -15.43 6.12 7.56
C PHE A 474 -15.23 6.98 6.33
N ALA A 475 -14.25 6.67 5.50
CA ALA A 475 -13.92 7.47 4.32
C ALA A 475 -13.76 6.59 3.09
N LYS A 476 -14.27 7.09 1.95
CA LYS A 476 -13.99 6.54 0.62
C LYS A 476 -12.92 7.34 -0.12
N SER A 477 -12.87 8.64 0.14
CA SER A 477 -11.93 9.55 -0.49
C SER A 477 -11.74 10.82 0.35
N PHE A 478 -10.61 11.48 0.11
CA PHE A 478 -10.32 12.85 0.53
C PHE A 478 -10.18 13.73 -0.72
N PRO A 479 -10.20 15.08 -0.61
CA PRO A 479 -9.95 15.96 -1.76
C PRO A 479 -8.66 15.65 -2.53
N THR A 480 -7.67 15.13 -1.81
CA THR A 480 -6.32 14.82 -2.30
C THR A 480 -6.22 13.47 -3.00
N GLY A 481 -7.23 12.58 -2.86
CA GLY A 481 -7.18 11.26 -3.48
C GLY A 481 -8.07 10.20 -2.82
N LYS A 482 -8.06 9.01 -3.41
CA LYS A 482 -8.79 7.84 -2.91
C LYS A 482 -7.96 7.14 -1.82
N VAL A 483 -8.66 6.67 -0.79
CA VAL A 483 -8.04 5.89 0.29
C VAL A 483 -7.91 4.42 -0.09
N GLY A 484 -7.00 3.70 0.57
CA GLY A 484 -6.68 2.29 0.34
C GLY A 484 -5.17 2.05 0.52
N TRP A 485 -4.69 0.84 0.30
CA TRP A 485 -3.26 0.52 0.41
C TRP A 485 -2.44 0.86 -0.85
N THR A 486 -3.09 0.97 -2.01
CA THR A 486 -2.40 1.05 -3.31
C THR A 486 -1.43 2.22 -3.46
N LEU A 487 -1.76 3.40 -2.93
CA LEU A 487 -0.88 4.57 -3.02
C LEU A 487 0.38 4.39 -2.15
N GLY A 488 0.23 3.88 -0.93
CA GLY A 488 1.33 3.58 -0.01
C GLY A 488 2.25 2.52 -0.59
N TYR A 489 1.67 1.46 -1.15
CA TYR A 489 2.40 0.43 -1.87
C TYR A 489 3.21 1.02 -3.02
N MET A 490 2.57 1.82 -3.89
CA MET A 490 3.23 2.46 -5.03
C MET A 490 4.40 3.32 -4.56
N ILE A 491 4.19 4.13 -3.52
CA ILE A 491 5.23 4.99 -2.95
C ILE A 491 6.43 4.19 -2.45
N ASN A 492 6.15 3.08 -1.75
CA ASN A 492 7.18 2.21 -1.20
C ASN A 492 7.99 1.53 -2.33
N GLN A 493 7.31 0.95 -3.33
CA GLN A 493 7.98 0.24 -4.43
C GLN A 493 8.78 1.15 -5.35
N THR A 494 8.32 2.38 -5.55
CA THR A 494 9.00 3.35 -6.45
C THR A 494 10.08 4.17 -5.74
N ASN A 495 10.25 4.01 -4.42
CA ASN A 495 11.02 4.94 -3.58
C ASN A 495 10.65 6.42 -3.85
N TYR A 496 9.40 6.69 -4.25
CA TYR A 496 8.97 8.00 -4.73
C TYR A 496 8.91 9.05 -3.62
N ILE A 497 8.62 8.61 -2.39
CA ILE A 497 8.85 9.44 -1.22
C ILE A 497 10.28 9.17 -0.76
N PRO A 498 11.19 10.14 -0.88
CA PRO A 498 12.54 9.94 -0.40
C PRO A 498 12.51 9.74 1.11
N ALA A 499 13.36 8.82 1.59
CA ALA A 499 13.64 8.70 3.01
C ALA A 499 14.13 10.03 3.59
N GLU A 500 14.77 10.88 2.76
CA GLU A 500 15.26 12.22 3.11
C GLU A 500 14.43 13.35 2.50
N TYR A 501 14.07 14.36 3.28
CA TYR A 501 13.35 15.52 2.77
C TYR A 501 14.27 16.44 1.95
N LEU A 502 14.16 16.38 0.63
CA LEU A 502 14.84 17.31 -0.27
C LEU A 502 14.20 18.70 -0.20
N GLU A 503 14.83 19.62 0.55
CA GLU A 503 14.42 21.03 0.57
C GLU A 503 14.58 21.68 -0.81
N LYS A 504 13.51 21.71 -1.61
CA LYS A 504 13.38 22.66 -2.73
C LYS A 504 12.97 24.04 -2.19
N ARG A 505 13.87 24.70 -1.45
CA ARG A 505 13.77 26.14 -1.21
C ARG A 505 15.12 26.79 -1.49
N ILE A 506 15.10 27.85 -2.30
CA ILE A 506 16.21 28.79 -2.38
C ILE A 506 16.49 29.27 -0.96
N LYS A 507 17.70 29.02 -0.44
CA LYS A 507 18.09 29.43 0.92
C LYS A 507 17.71 30.89 1.12
N LYS A 508 17.12 31.25 2.27
CA LYS A 508 16.65 32.63 2.54
C LYS A 508 17.72 33.68 2.23
N GLY A 509 18.99 33.40 2.51
CA GLY A 509 20.11 34.27 2.16
C GLY A 509 20.29 34.49 0.66
N VAL A 510 20.07 33.47 -0.17
CA VAL A 510 20.11 33.60 -1.64
C VAL A 510 18.93 34.44 -2.12
N PHE A 511 17.71 34.20 -1.62
CA PHE A 511 16.53 35.00 -1.98
C PHE A 511 16.69 36.48 -1.60
N ILE A 512 17.20 36.77 -0.39
CA ILE A 512 17.53 38.14 0.04
C ILE A 512 18.61 38.73 -0.87
N GLY A 513 19.63 37.95 -1.22
CA GLY A 513 20.67 38.35 -2.17
C GLY A 513 20.10 38.80 -3.51
N TRP A 514 19.19 38.01 -4.11
CA TRP A 514 18.52 38.39 -5.36
C TRP A 514 17.72 39.69 -5.23
N ILE A 515 16.95 39.87 -4.15
CA ILE A 515 16.20 41.12 -3.91
C ILE A 515 17.16 42.32 -3.79
N THR A 516 18.25 42.18 -3.03
CA THR A 516 19.22 43.27 -2.86
C THR A 516 19.89 43.65 -4.18
N ILE A 517 20.25 42.67 -5.02
CA ILE A 517 20.83 42.91 -6.35
C ILE A 517 19.83 43.61 -7.25
N SER A 518 18.56 43.17 -7.27
CA SER A 518 17.51 43.81 -8.07
C SER A 518 17.27 45.27 -7.66
N LEU A 519 17.30 45.59 -6.36
CA LEU A 519 17.17 46.96 -5.88
C LEU A 519 18.37 47.84 -6.26
N ILE A 520 19.59 47.32 -6.21
CA ILE A 520 20.79 48.04 -6.63
C ILE A 520 20.74 48.34 -8.13
N VAL A 521 20.36 47.36 -8.95
CA VAL A 521 20.22 47.56 -10.41
C VAL A 521 19.16 48.61 -10.71
N ALA A 522 18.00 48.57 -10.03
CA ALA A 522 16.94 49.57 -10.20
C ALA A 522 17.39 50.99 -9.79
N LEU A 523 18.21 51.12 -8.75
CA LEU A 523 18.78 52.41 -8.34
C LEU A 523 19.76 52.94 -9.39
N ILE A 524 20.63 52.07 -9.93
CA ILE A 524 21.60 52.44 -10.97
C ILE A 524 20.88 52.89 -12.24
N THR A 525 19.84 52.16 -12.68
CA THR A 525 19.07 52.54 -13.86
C THR A 525 18.33 53.86 -13.66
N LEU A 526 17.78 54.12 -12.47
CA LEU A 526 17.15 55.39 -12.13
C LEU A 526 18.16 56.55 -12.16
N ILE A 527 19.36 56.36 -11.62
CA ILE A 527 20.44 57.36 -11.66
C ILE A 527 20.83 57.64 -13.12
N PHE A 528 21.02 56.60 -13.94
CA PHE A 528 21.30 56.77 -15.37
C PHE A 528 20.19 57.53 -16.09
N LEU A 529 18.91 57.22 -15.84
CA LEU A 529 17.76 57.95 -16.38
C LEU A 529 17.75 59.42 -15.97
N ILE A 530 18.03 59.72 -14.70
CA ILE A 530 18.12 61.10 -14.23
C ILE A 530 19.27 61.83 -14.91
N LEU A 531 20.43 61.19 -15.05
CA LEU A 531 21.59 61.78 -15.71
C LEU A 531 21.32 62.04 -17.20
N THR A 532 20.70 61.10 -17.92
CA THR A 532 20.33 61.27 -19.33
C THR A 532 19.23 62.31 -19.52
N CYS A 533 18.23 62.38 -18.63
CA CYS A 533 17.25 63.45 -18.65
C CYS A 533 17.90 64.83 -18.39
N ARG A 534 18.88 64.92 -17.49
CA ARG A 534 19.60 66.18 -17.20
C ARG A 534 20.48 66.61 -18.37
N THR A 535 21.19 65.70 -19.02
CA THR A 535 21.99 66.02 -20.22
C THR A 535 21.08 66.39 -21.39
N TYR A 536 19.96 65.69 -21.57
CA TYR A 536 18.96 66.02 -22.58
C TYR A 536 18.31 67.39 -22.34
N ALA A 537 17.92 67.70 -21.11
CA ALA A 537 17.38 69.01 -20.74
C ALA A 537 18.40 70.14 -20.94
N ARG A 538 19.67 69.92 -20.61
CA ARG A 538 20.76 70.88 -20.90
C ARG A 538 20.96 71.09 -22.40
N HIS A 539 20.88 70.04 -23.20
CA HIS A 539 20.99 70.12 -24.65
C HIS A 539 19.80 70.87 -25.27
N LEU A 540 18.57 70.63 -24.78
CA LEU A 540 17.39 71.39 -25.19
C LEU A 540 17.50 72.88 -24.82
N TYR A 541 17.97 73.18 -23.60
CA TYR A 541 18.22 74.56 -23.16
C TYR A 541 19.25 75.26 -24.04
N GLN A 542 20.37 74.60 -24.36
CA GLN A 542 21.37 75.14 -25.30
C GLN A 542 20.78 75.39 -26.69
N LYS A 543 19.98 74.46 -27.21
CA LYS A 543 19.33 74.60 -28.52
C LYS A 543 18.34 75.77 -28.56
N GLN A 544 17.63 76.03 -27.47
CA GLN A 544 16.70 77.16 -27.35
C GLN A 544 17.45 78.50 -27.24
N THR A 545 18.55 78.56 -26.47
CA THR A 545 19.40 79.76 -26.41
C THR A 545 20.09 80.08 -27.74
N SER A 546 20.47 79.06 -28.55
CA SER A 546 21.01 79.29 -29.89
C SER A 546 19.96 79.82 -30.87
N HIS A 547 18.69 79.40 -30.74
CA HIS A 547 17.59 79.87 -31.61
C HIS A 547 17.21 81.34 -31.33
N ILE A 548 17.23 81.75 -30.05
CA ILE A 548 17.00 83.14 -29.63
C ILE A 548 18.17 84.05 -30.04
N ALA A 549 19.40 83.53 -30.07
CA ALA A 549 20.57 84.27 -30.55
C ALA A 549 20.58 84.50 -32.08
N THR A 550 19.91 83.64 -32.86
CA THR A 550 19.74 83.83 -34.30
C THR A 550 18.59 84.79 -34.65
N GLU A 551 17.47 84.77 -33.91
CA GLU A 551 16.34 85.69 -34.14
C GLU A 551 16.68 87.16 -33.84
N ASN A 552 17.56 87.44 -32.87
CA ASN A 552 17.99 88.80 -32.55
C ASN A 552 19.01 89.41 -33.54
N LYS A 553 19.49 88.66 -34.54
CA LYS A 553 20.38 89.19 -35.58
C LYS A 553 19.67 89.70 -36.83
N ASP A 554 18.43 89.30 -37.08
CA ASP A 554 17.68 89.68 -38.29
C ASP A 554 16.74 90.88 -38.09
N GLY A 555 16.69 91.47 -36.88
CA GLY A 555 15.74 92.51 -36.49
C GLY A 555 16.14 93.98 -36.71
N TYR A 556 17.24 94.29 -37.41
CA TYR A 556 17.68 95.68 -37.60
C TYR A 556 17.95 96.03 -39.07
N SER A 557 16.87 96.17 -39.86
CA SER A 557 16.90 96.82 -41.17
C SER A 557 16.14 98.15 -41.13
N ARG A 558 16.86 99.21 -41.53
CA ARG A 558 16.46 100.63 -41.59
C ARG A 558 15.34 100.89 -42.61
N PRO A 559 14.58 102.00 -42.46
CA PRO A 559 13.42 102.32 -43.28
C PRO A 559 13.80 102.83 -44.68
N HIS A 560 13.02 102.39 -45.67
CA HIS A 560 13.09 102.84 -47.06
C HIS A 560 12.33 104.15 -47.26
N GLU A 561 13.00 105.12 -47.86
CA GLU A 561 12.46 106.38 -48.39
C GLU A 561 12.11 106.22 -49.89
N GLN A 562 11.08 106.98 -50.31
CA GLN A 562 10.77 107.47 -51.68
C GLN A 562 10.33 106.43 -52.73
N SER A 563 9.09 106.41 -53.26
CA SER A 563 8.22 107.38 -53.97
C SER A 563 8.08 106.99 -55.45
N VAL A 564 6.98 107.45 -56.08
CA VAL A 564 6.73 107.63 -57.52
C VAL A 564 5.71 106.66 -58.15
N ALA A 565 4.60 107.28 -58.58
CA ALA A 565 3.85 106.97 -59.77
C ALA A 565 4.46 107.70 -60.96
#